data_AF-A0A5D2F723-F1
#
_entry.id   AF-A0A5D2F723-F1
#
_cell.length_a   1.000
_cell.length_b   1.000
_cell.length_c   1.000
_cell.angle_alpha   90.00
_cell.angle_beta   90.00
_cell.angle_gamma   90.00
#
_symmetry.space_group_name_H-M   'P 1'
#
loop_
_entity.id
_entity.type
_entity.pdbx_description
1 polymer ?
#
loop_
_entity_poly.entity_id
_entity_poly.type
_entity_poly.pdbx_seq_one_letter_code
_entity_poly.pdbx_strand_id
1 'polypeptide(L)' 'MSPQCTAIQNQDIGLGLVDRFRAFRTQPISIRTLFTCRSTSWICQLCYGRSPTHGDLVELRDYL' A
#
# COMPACT_ATOMS: atom_id res chain seq x y z
N MET A 1 -22.73 -14.12 -8.97
CA MET A 1 -22.08 -12.80 -8.79
C MET A 1 -20.58 -13.01 -8.98
N SER A 2 -19.98 -12.44 -10.03
CA SER A 2 -18.52 -12.51 -10.19
C SER A 2 -17.86 -11.81 -9.00
N PRO A 3 -16.80 -12.36 -8.37
CA PRO A 3 -16.10 -11.66 -7.30
C PRO A 3 -15.51 -10.36 -7.89
N GLN A 4 -16.11 -9.23 -7.55
CA GLN A 4 -15.59 -7.93 -7.97
C GLN A 4 -14.31 -7.67 -7.18
N CYS A 5 -13.18 -7.64 -7.88
CA CYS A 5 -11.90 -7.26 -7.30
C CYS A 5 -11.99 -5.77 -6.89
N THR A 6 -11.96 -5.49 -5.58
CA THR A 6 -12.02 -4.11 -5.07
C THR A 6 -10.66 -3.42 -5.16
N ALA A 7 -9.58 -4.16 -4.96
CA ALA A 7 -8.19 -3.72 -5.02
C ALA A 7 -7.27 -4.88 -5.44
N ILE A 8 -6.14 -4.56 -6.09
CA ILE A 8 -5.09 -5.54 -6.41
C ILE A 8 -3.95 -5.47 -5.40
N GLN A 9 -3.09 -6.50 -5.36
CA GLN A 9 -1.92 -6.49 -4.47
C GLN A 9 -0.95 -5.35 -4.81
N ASN A 10 -0.33 -4.79 -3.78
CA ASN A 10 0.66 -3.71 -3.87
C ASN A 10 0.14 -2.43 -4.57
N GLN A 11 -1.18 -2.24 -4.61
CA GLN A 11 -1.80 -1.01 -5.08
C GLN A 11 -1.74 0.06 -3.99
N ASP A 12 -1.38 1.29 -4.38
CA ASP A 12 -1.44 2.45 -3.48
C ASP A 12 -2.88 2.71 -3.00
N ILE A 13 -3.06 3.00 -1.72
CA ILE A 13 -4.38 3.21 -1.11
C ILE A 13 -4.73 4.69 -1.18
N GLY A 14 -5.19 5.13 -2.36
CA GLY A 14 -5.69 6.48 -2.58
C GLY A 14 -7.16 6.67 -2.16
N LEU A 15 -7.65 7.91 -2.24
CA LEU A 15 -9.04 8.28 -1.89
C LEU A 15 -10.09 7.43 -2.63
N GLY A 16 -9.91 7.17 -3.92
CA GLY A 16 -10.86 6.37 -4.69
C GLY A 16 -10.99 4.91 -4.23
N LEU A 17 -9.94 4.34 -3.63
CA LEU A 17 -10.00 3.01 -3.01
C LEU A 17 -10.66 3.06 -1.64
N VAL A 18 -10.38 4.10 -0.85
CA VAL A 18 -11.04 4.36 0.43
C VAL A 18 -12.56 4.47 0.26
N ASP A 19 -13.03 5.21 -0.75
CA ASP A 19 -14.46 5.36 -1.04
C ASP A 19 -15.11 4.02 -1.40
N ARG A 20 -14.42 3.17 -2.17
CA ARG A 20 -14.91 1.81 -2.48
C ARG A 20 -14.93 0.93 -1.25
N PHE A 21 -13.87 0.91 -0.44
CA PHE A 21 -13.83 0.13 0.79
C PHE A 21 -14.95 0.53 1.76
N ARG A 22 -15.23 1.83 1.84
CA ARG A 22 -16.36 2.38 2.62
C ARG A 22 -17.71 1.96 2.04
N ALA A 23 -17.89 2.03 0.72
CA ALA A 23 -19.13 1.64 0.05
C ALA A 23 -19.43 0.14 0.20
N PHE A 24 -18.41 -0.70 0.09
CA PHE A 24 -18.54 -2.16 0.20
C PHE A 24 -18.46 -2.69 1.64
N ARG A 25 -18.31 -1.81 2.65
CA ARG A 25 -18.11 -2.16 4.08
C ARG A 25 -17.14 -3.32 4.23
N THR A 26 -15.97 -3.21 3.63
CA THR A 26 -15.04 -4.33 3.58
C THR A 26 -14.50 -4.68 4.96
N GLN A 27 -14.24 -5.97 5.18
CA GLN A 27 -13.52 -6.45 6.37
C GLN A 27 -12.13 -5.80 6.49
N PRO A 28 -11.49 -5.86 7.67
CA PRO A 28 -10.14 -5.36 7.86
C PRO A 28 -9.20 -5.89 6.77
N ILE A 29 -8.47 -4.97 6.13
CA ILE A 29 -7.50 -5.30 5.08
C ILE A 29 -6.09 -5.32 5.67
N SER A 30 -5.25 -6.24 5.20
CA SER A 30 -3.84 -6.26 5.54
C SER A 30 -3.10 -5.21 4.74
N ILE A 31 -2.46 -4.26 5.42
CA ILE A 31 -1.61 -3.25 4.80
C ILE A 31 -0.14 -3.56 5.04
N ARG A 32 0.72 -3.20 4.07
CA ARG A 32 2.17 -3.24 4.27
C ARG A 32 2.56 -2.04 5.13
N THR A 33 3.36 -2.28 6.16
CA THR A 33 3.89 -1.23 7.03
C THR A 33 5.37 -1.44 7.27
N LEU A 34 6.00 -0.43 7.87
CA LEU A 34 7.41 -0.49 8.27
C LEU A 34 7.70 -1.70 9.16
N PHE A 35 6.81 -1.99 10.11
CA PHE A 35 6.98 -3.06 11.10
C PHE A 35 6.84 -4.46 10.52
N THR A 36 6.20 -4.60 9.35
CA THR A 36 5.98 -5.89 8.69
C THR A 36 6.92 -6.11 7.50
N CYS A 37 7.93 -5.26 7.32
CA CYS A 37 8.89 -5.38 6.22
C CYS A 37 9.83 -6.57 6.45
N ARG A 38 9.96 -7.45 5.44
CA ARG A 38 10.89 -8.59 5.46
C ARG A 38 12.20 -8.33 4.74
N SER A 39 12.44 -7.10 4.32
CA SER A 39 13.67 -6.74 3.62
C SER A 39 14.84 -6.77 4.59
N THR A 40 15.93 -7.42 4.19
CA THR A 40 17.15 -7.59 4.98
C THR A 40 18.13 -6.43 4.86
N SER A 41 17.92 -5.55 3.87
CA SER A 41 18.93 -4.56 3.44
C SER A 41 18.47 -3.11 3.60
N TRP A 42 17.38 -2.86 4.34
CA TRP A 42 16.66 -1.60 4.64
C TRP A 42 15.16 -1.75 4.35
N ILE A 43 14.34 -0.78 4.77
CA ILE A 43 12.91 -0.76 4.44
C ILE A 43 12.72 -0.79 2.93
N CYS A 44 11.78 -1.58 2.40
CA CYS A 44 11.46 -1.55 0.97
C CYS A 44 10.39 -0.50 0.64
N GLN A 45 10.40 -0.03 -0.62
CA GLN A 45 9.57 1.06 -1.09
C GLN A 45 8.07 0.81 -0.87
N LEU A 46 7.60 -0.43 -1.06
CA LEU A 46 6.21 -0.82 -0.84
C LEU A 46 5.80 -0.87 0.64
N CYS A 47 6.74 -1.09 1.56
CA CYS A 47 6.46 -1.09 3.00
C CYS A 47 6.49 0.32 3.60
N TYR A 48 7.27 1.21 3.00
CA TYR A 48 7.22 2.64 3.31
C TYR A 48 5.95 3.27 2.72
N GLY A 49 5.67 2.97 1.45
CA GLY A 49 4.53 3.48 0.71
C GLY A 49 4.77 4.86 0.12
N ARG A 50 3.69 5.65 0.07
CA ARG A 50 3.65 6.99 -0.51
C ARG A 50 4.36 8.01 0.39
N SER A 51 5.16 8.88 -0.23
CA SER A 51 5.81 10.01 0.41
C SER A 51 4.77 11.00 0.96
N PRO A 52 4.85 11.41 2.23
CA PRO A 52 3.94 12.42 2.78
C PRO A 52 4.09 13.80 2.12
N THR A 53 5.28 14.13 1.61
CA THR A 53 5.61 15.45 1.06
C THR A 53 5.38 15.54 -0.44
N HIS A 54 5.72 14.48 -1.18
CA HIS A 54 5.69 14.49 -2.65
C HIS A 54 4.48 13.75 -3.22
N GLY A 55 3.86 12.87 -2.43
CA GLY A 55 2.68 12.12 -2.84
C GLY A 55 2.95 11.04 -3.90
N ASP A 56 4.19 10.75 -4.21
CA ASP A 56 4.63 9.62 -5.02
C ASP A 56 5.17 8.50 -4.14
N LEU A 57 5.39 7.32 -4.73
CA LEU A 57 5.97 6.19 -4.02
C LEU A 57 7.44 6.51 -3.71
N VAL A 58 7.88 6.38 -2.45
CA VAL A 58 9.23 6.83 -2.03
C VAL A 58 10.35 6.22 -2.87
N GLU A 59 11.24 7.05 -3.41
CA GLU A 59 12.49 6.56 -3.97
C GLU A 59 13.47 6.25 -2.84
N LEU A 60 13.77 4.97 -2.67
CA LEU A 60 14.80 4.54 -1.75
C LEU A 60 16.14 4.53 -2.47
N ARG A 61 17.15 5.07 -1.81
CA ARG A 61 18.51 4.94 -2.27
C ARG A 61 18.98 3.54 -1.97
N ASP A 62 19.15 2.72 -3.01
CA ASP A 62 19.88 1.47 -2.91
C ASP A 62 21.33 1.79 -2.55
N TYR A 63 21.71 1.49 -1.32
CA TYR A 63 23.12 1.40 -0.97
C TYR A 63 23.58 0.02 -1.47
N LEU A 64 24.27 0.03 -2.63
CA LEU A 64 24.97 -1.13 -3.17
C LEU A 64 26.02 -1.65 -2.18
#